data_AF-A0A965RM67-F1
#
_entry.id   AF-A0A965RM67-F1
#
_cell.length_a   1.000
_cell.length_b   1.000
_cell.length_c   1.000
_cell.angle_alpha   90.00
_cell.angle_beta   90.00
_cell.angle_gamma   90.00
#
_symmetry.space_group_name_H-M   'P 1'
#
loop_
_entity.id
_entity.type
_entity.pdbx_description
1 polymer ?
#
loop_
_entity_poly.entity_id
_entity_poly.type
_entity_poly.pdbx_seq_one_letter_code
_entity_poly.pdbx_strand_id
1 'polypeptide(L)'
;MTQISYDYFIALPMSGISDDFRQQLKTQLEAIQGLLASCGKTLYCAELTLKTPGQFDTPLDSYRMDIDALKVAKNFLLIWPHATPSGALIELGMAIEKGMPITVLQAEGVHLPWMCRAWGTLEDQGQFLIRNYGALGDILRLVSEDVLPKEAQRLEAAVRRFSGAASDGPSPNSPVGCQPGAQQGAPPPQPRLY
;
A
#
# COMPACT_ATOMS: atom_id res chain seq x y z
N MET A 1 31.47 -5.22 13.89
CA MET A 1 30.51 -5.46 12.80
C MET A 1 29.42 -4.40 12.93
N THR A 2 29.19 -3.60 11.90
CA THR A 2 28.15 -2.57 11.91
C THR A 2 26.80 -3.27 11.93
N GLN A 3 26.01 -3.10 12.99
CA GLN A 3 24.67 -3.68 13.06
C GLN A 3 23.79 -2.97 12.03
N ILE A 4 23.18 -3.74 11.12
CA ILE A 4 22.22 -3.21 10.15
C ILE A 4 21.00 -2.74 10.94
N SER A 5 20.54 -1.50 10.71
CA SER A 5 19.30 -0.96 11.26
C SER A 5 18.35 -0.61 10.12
N TYR A 6 17.07 -0.86 10.34
CA TYR A 6 16.02 -0.57 9.38
C TYR A 6 15.16 0.59 9.86
N ASP A 7 14.87 1.56 9.01
CA ASP A 7 13.85 2.56 9.33
C ASP A 7 12.44 1.97 9.22
N TYR A 8 12.22 1.06 8.27
CA TYR A 8 10.94 0.39 8.06
C TYR A 8 11.08 -1.13 7.94
N PHE A 9 10.17 -1.86 8.59
CA PHE A 9 9.87 -3.26 8.29
C PHE A 9 8.54 -3.32 7.55
N ILE A 10 8.50 -3.91 6.35
CA ILE A 10 7.29 -4.04 5.54
C ILE A 10 6.84 -5.50 5.53
N ALA A 11 5.66 -5.74 6.10
CA ALA A 11 4.97 -7.02 6.12
C ALA A 11 3.84 -7.05 5.08
N LEU A 12 3.62 -8.20 4.46
CA LEU A 12 2.52 -8.45 3.53
C LEU A 12 2.19 -9.94 3.44
N PRO A 13 0.95 -10.33 3.12
CA PRO A 13 0.62 -11.72 2.84
C PRO A 13 1.36 -12.26 1.62
N MET A 14 2.26 -13.22 1.85
CA MET A 14 2.92 -13.95 0.78
C MET A 14 2.14 -15.19 0.32
N SER A 15 1.26 -15.70 1.18
CA SER A 15 0.39 -16.85 0.92
C SER A 15 -1.02 -16.41 0.55
N GLY A 16 -1.63 -17.10 -0.42
CA GLY A 16 -3.03 -16.87 -0.79
C GLY A 16 -3.26 -15.69 -1.74
N ILE A 17 -2.20 -15.12 -2.31
CA ILE A 17 -2.27 -14.17 -3.43
C ILE A 17 -1.81 -14.84 -4.73
N SER A 18 -2.31 -14.38 -5.88
CA SER A 18 -1.86 -14.88 -7.18
C SER A 18 -0.46 -14.33 -7.52
N ASP A 19 0.27 -15.05 -8.37
CA ASP A 19 1.61 -14.63 -8.82
C ASP A 19 1.57 -13.29 -9.57
N ASP A 20 0.54 -13.06 -10.40
CA ASP A 20 0.34 -11.79 -11.10
C ASP A 20 0.18 -10.62 -10.11
N PHE A 21 -0.63 -10.81 -9.08
CA PHE A 21 -0.85 -9.80 -8.05
C PHE A 21 0.44 -9.55 -7.25
N ARG A 22 1.14 -10.63 -6.87
CA ARG A 22 2.44 -10.55 -6.19
C ARG A 22 3.45 -9.77 -7.02
N GLN A 23 3.52 -10.00 -8.33
CA GLN A 23 4.45 -9.29 -9.22
C GLN A 23 4.12 -7.79 -9.31
N GLN A 24 2.84 -7.43 -9.38
CA GLN A 24 2.42 -6.03 -9.36
C GLN A 24 2.75 -5.35 -8.02
N LEU A 25 2.52 -6.06 -6.92
CA LEU A 25 2.85 -5.59 -5.58
C LEU A 25 4.36 -5.42 -5.39
N LYS A 26 5.17 -6.33 -5.92
CA LYS A 26 6.64 -6.22 -5.94
C LYS A 26 7.11 -4.95 -6.63
N THR A 27 6.52 -4.58 -7.77
CA THR A 27 6.83 -3.29 -8.43
C THR A 27 6.53 -2.08 -7.53
N GLN A 28 5.45 -2.12 -6.74
CA GLN A 28 5.18 -1.05 -5.76
C GLN A 28 6.20 -1.04 -4.63
N LEU A 29 6.61 -2.22 -4.13
CA LEU A 29 7.62 -2.35 -3.09
C LEU A 29 8.99 -1.84 -3.54
N GLU A 30 9.39 -2.12 -4.78
CA GLU A 30 10.63 -1.58 -5.38
C GLU A 30 10.57 -0.04 -5.49
N ALA A 31 9.42 0.51 -5.87
CA ALA A 31 9.21 1.96 -5.89
C ALA A 31 9.28 2.59 -4.48
N ILE A 32 8.68 1.93 -3.48
CA ILE A 32 8.81 2.33 -2.07
C ILE A 32 10.27 2.29 -1.62
N GLN A 33 11.01 1.25 -2.01
CA GLN A 33 12.43 1.14 -1.70
C GLN A 33 13.24 2.29 -2.29
N GLY A 34 13.01 2.62 -3.56
CA GLY A 34 13.64 3.78 -4.20
C GLY A 34 13.30 5.10 -3.50
N LEU A 35 12.03 5.30 -3.12
CA LEU A 35 11.57 6.48 -2.40
C LEU A 35 12.21 6.60 -1.01
N LEU A 36 12.27 5.51 -0.25
CA LEU A 36 12.88 5.51 1.09
C LEU A 36 14.39 5.74 1.00
N ALA A 37 15.06 5.09 0.04
CA ALA A 37 16.48 5.26 -0.20
C ALA A 37 16.84 6.71 -0.59
N SER A 38 16.01 7.38 -1.41
CA SER A 38 16.22 8.79 -1.77
C SER A 38 16.09 9.74 -0.59
N CYS A 39 15.38 9.31 0.47
CA CYS A 39 15.28 10.01 1.75
C CYS A 39 16.34 9.58 2.78
N GLY A 40 17.33 8.76 2.38
CA GLY A 40 18.35 8.21 3.27
C GLY A 40 17.81 7.21 4.30
N LYS A 41 16.63 6.63 4.04
CA LYS A 41 15.98 5.64 4.91
C LYS A 41 16.18 4.23 4.39
N THR A 42 16.31 3.26 5.30
CA THR A 42 16.46 1.83 4.97
C THR A 42 15.17 1.07 5.22
N LEU A 43 14.95 -0.03 4.49
CA LEU A 43 13.83 -0.92 4.71
C LEU A 43 14.23 -2.39 4.64
N TYR A 44 13.49 -3.20 5.38
CA TYR A 44 13.44 -4.64 5.22
C TYR A 44 12.06 -5.07 4.70
N CYS A 45 12.06 -5.98 3.72
CA CYS A 45 10.86 -6.64 3.21
C CYS A 45 11.29 -7.98 2.61
N ALA A 46 10.77 -9.09 3.14
CA ALA A 46 11.14 -10.44 2.70
C ALA A 46 10.97 -10.60 1.17
N GLU A 47 9.87 -10.07 0.61
CA GLU A 47 9.59 -10.17 -0.83
C GLU A 47 10.64 -9.51 -1.73
N LEU A 48 11.29 -8.44 -1.25
CA LEU A 48 12.37 -7.76 -1.98
C LEU A 48 13.73 -8.47 -1.83
N THR A 49 13.88 -9.32 -0.81
CA THR A 49 15.13 -10.05 -0.56
C THR A 49 15.22 -11.38 -1.30
N LEU A 50 14.09 -11.92 -1.78
CA LEU A 50 14.05 -13.15 -2.58
C LEU A 50 14.72 -12.92 -3.94
N LYS A 51 15.92 -13.51 -4.11
CA LYS A 51 16.75 -13.32 -5.31
C LYS A 51 16.26 -14.10 -6.53
N THR A 52 15.54 -15.20 -6.34
CA THR A 52 15.17 -16.14 -7.40
C THR A 52 13.80 -16.76 -7.13
N PRO A 53 12.89 -16.78 -8.13
CA PRO A 53 11.64 -17.53 -8.04
C PRO A 53 11.93 -19.01 -7.76
N GLY A 54 11.34 -19.56 -6.70
CA GLY A 54 11.50 -20.98 -6.34
C GLY A 54 12.56 -21.30 -5.28
N GLN A 55 13.34 -20.32 -4.82
CA GLN A 55 14.16 -20.45 -3.61
C GLN A 55 13.48 -19.74 -2.44
N PHE A 56 12.36 -20.29 -2.01
CA PHE A 56 11.79 -19.88 -0.74
C PHE A 56 12.70 -20.39 0.38
N ASP A 57 13.04 -19.51 1.30
CA ASP A 57 13.70 -19.91 2.54
C ASP A 57 12.83 -20.92 3.28
N THR A 58 13.44 -21.76 4.11
CA THR A 58 12.66 -22.64 4.97
C THR A 58 11.80 -21.79 5.91
N PRO A 59 10.66 -22.30 6.42
CA PRO A 59 9.86 -21.56 7.39
C PRO A 59 10.67 -21.09 8.61
N LEU A 60 11.66 -21.88 9.04
CA LEU A 60 12.54 -21.53 10.16
C LEU A 60 13.50 -20.38 9.81
N ASP A 61 14.07 -20.40 8.61
CA ASP A 61 15.00 -19.35 8.16
C ASP A 61 14.27 -18.03 7.92
N SER A 62 13.10 -18.08 7.27
CA SER A 62 12.21 -16.91 7.08
C SER A 62 11.88 -16.28 8.44
N TYR A 63 11.42 -17.09 9.40
CA TYR A 63 11.10 -16.64 10.75
C TYR A 63 12.29 -15.97 11.45
N ARG A 64 13.50 -16.55 11.34
CA ARG A 64 14.71 -15.97 11.94
C ARG A 64 15.06 -14.63 11.32
N MET A 65 15.03 -14.54 9.99
CA MET A 65 15.35 -13.32 9.26
C MET A 65 14.34 -12.21 9.59
N ASP A 66 13.05 -12.52 9.61
CA ASP A 66 12.01 -11.55 9.90
C ASP A 66 12.09 -11.04 11.34
N ILE A 67 12.35 -11.93 12.31
CA ILE A 67 12.58 -11.52 13.71
C ILE A 67 13.81 -10.64 13.86
N ASP A 68 14.93 -11.01 13.23
CA ASP A 68 16.16 -10.24 13.37
C ASP A 68 16.04 -8.86 12.72
N ALA A 69 15.32 -8.76 11.60
CA ALA A 69 14.98 -7.49 11.00
C ALA A 69 13.99 -6.66 11.85
N LEU A 70 12.94 -7.26 12.41
CA LEU A 70 11.99 -6.60 13.31
C LEU A 70 12.65 -6.05 14.57
N LYS A 71 13.64 -6.74 15.14
CA LYS A 71 14.37 -6.29 16.33
C LYS A 71 15.05 -4.94 16.13
N VAL A 72 15.52 -4.66 14.92
CA VAL A 72 16.32 -3.47 14.58
C VAL A 72 15.57 -2.45 13.72
N ALA A 73 14.29 -2.74 13.42
CA ALA A 73 13.40 -1.85 12.70
C ALA A 73 12.79 -0.79 13.61
N LYS A 74 12.61 0.43 13.09
CA LYS A 74 12.01 1.56 13.84
C LYS A 74 10.51 1.70 13.63
N ASN A 75 10.04 1.43 12.42
CA ASN A 75 8.63 1.55 12.02
C ASN A 75 8.17 0.24 11.38
N PHE A 76 6.87 -0.06 11.51
CA PHE A 76 6.25 -1.22 10.89
C PHE A 76 5.18 -0.75 9.88
N LEU A 77 5.20 -1.33 8.68
CA LEU A 77 4.22 -1.09 7.63
C LEU A 77 3.59 -2.42 7.22
N LEU A 78 2.29 -2.58 7.42
CA LEU A 78 1.53 -3.72 6.92
C LEU A 78 0.78 -3.33 5.64
N ILE A 79 1.00 -4.07 4.56
CA ILE A 79 0.16 -4.01 3.36
C ILE A 79 -0.82 -5.18 3.41
N TRP A 80 -2.12 -4.89 3.49
CA TRP A 80 -3.18 -5.87 3.73
C TRP A 80 -4.18 -5.97 2.56
N PRO A 81 -3.83 -6.72 1.49
CA PRO A 81 -4.63 -6.81 0.28
C PRO A 81 -5.84 -7.74 0.39
N HIS A 82 -5.80 -8.73 1.27
CA HIS A 82 -6.87 -9.72 1.46
C HIS A 82 -6.90 -10.21 2.92
N ALA A 83 -8.09 -10.59 3.40
CA ALA A 83 -8.26 -11.17 4.73
C ALA A 83 -7.87 -12.65 4.72
N THR A 84 -6.56 -12.94 4.80
CA THR A 84 -6.02 -14.31 4.77
C THR A 84 -5.11 -14.57 5.96
N PRO A 85 -5.08 -15.78 6.54
CA PRO A 85 -4.03 -16.16 7.48
C PRO A 85 -2.64 -16.01 6.87
N SER A 86 -1.72 -15.35 7.57
CA SER A 86 -0.38 -15.09 7.08
C SER A 86 0.62 -14.85 8.21
N GLY A 87 1.90 -15.13 7.95
CA GLY A 87 3.03 -14.73 8.81
C GLY A 87 3.06 -13.23 9.09
N ALA A 88 2.57 -12.40 8.16
CA ALA A 88 2.44 -10.96 8.35
C ALA A 88 1.62 -10.56 9.59
N LEU A 89 0.66 -11.38 10.03
CA LEU A 89 -0.09 -11.13 11.26
C LEU A 89 0.71 -11.49 12.53
N ILE A 90 1.59 -12.48 12.44
CA ILE A 90 2.53 -12.82 13.52
C ILE A 90 3.52 -11.68 13.68
N GLU A 91 4.08 -11.18 12.57
CA GLU A 91 4.96 -10.01 12.52
C GLU A 91 4.28 -8.75 13.09
N LEU A 92 3.02 -8.49 12.72
CA LEU A 92 2.22 -7.40 13.28
C LEU A 92 2.08 -7.53 14.81
N GLY A 93 1.82 -8.74 15.32
CA GLY A 93 1.77 -9.00 16.76
C GLY A 93 3.09 -8.68 17.47
N MET A 94 4.22 -9.03 16.86
CA MET A 94 5.55 -8.70 17.37
C MET A 94 5.82 -7.18 17.35
N ALA A 95 5.43 -6.48 16.28
CA ALA A 95 5.57 -5.03 16.21
C ALA A 95 4.74 -4.30 17.29
N ILE A 96 3.54 -4.82 17.60
CA ILE A 96 2.68 -4.31 18.68
C ILE A 96 3.36 -4.47 20.04
N GLU A 97 3.87 -5.67 20.34
CA GLU A 97 4.56 -5.96 21.61
C GLU A 97 5.76 -5.02 21.83
N LYS A 98 6.48 -4.69 20.74
CA LYS A 98 7.62 -3.79 20.77
C LYS A 98 7.26 -2.30 20.90
N GLY A 99 5.98 -1.92 20.86
CA GLY A 99 5.57 -0.52 20.89
C GLY A 99 5.95 0.26 19.63
N MET A 100 6.14 -0.43 18.49
CA MET A 100 6.54 0.23 17.24
C MET A 100 5.40 1.09 16.70
N PRO A 101 5.69 2.26 16.08
CA PRO A 101 4.76 2.91 15.18
C PRO A 101 4.38 1.97 14.03
N ILE A 102 3.09 1.79 13.82
CA ILE A 102 2.49 0.84 12.90
C ILE A 102 1.59 1.61 11.94
N THR A 103 1.92 1.56 10.65
CA THR A 103 1.01 1.94 9.57
C THR A 103 0.44 0.67 8.94
N VAL A 104 -0.88 0.66 8.73
CA VAL A 104 -1.60 -0.39 8.01
C VAL A 104 -2.24 0.22 6.77
N LEU A 105 -1.83 -0.27 5.61
CA LEU A 105 -2.47 0.01 4.33
C LEU A 105 -3.40 -1.15 4.01
N GLN A 106 -4.70 -0.91 4.06
CA GLN A 106 -5.74 -1.91 3.91
C GLN A 106 -6.46 -1.71 2.58
N ALA A 107 -6.66 -2.79 1.81
CA ALA A 107 -7.47 -2.70 0.60
C ALA A 107 -8.94 -2.36 0.93
N GLU A 108 -9.58 -1.56 0.09
CA GLU A 108 -11.00 -1.24 0.25
C GLU A 108 -11.87 -2.52 0.26
N GLY A 109 -12.85 -2.56 1.16
CA GLY A 109 -13.74 -3.72 1.34
C GLY A 109 -13.10 -4.94 2.01
N VAL A 110 -11.79 -4.94 2.25
CA VAL A 110 -11.10 -5.95 3.06
C VAL A 110 -11.21 -5.55 4.51
N HIS A 111 -11.20 -6.52 5.44
CA HIS A 111 -11.20 -6.24 6.86
C HIS A 111 -9.95 -6.79 7.54
N LEU A 112 -9.42 -6.02 8.49
CA LEU A 112 -8.44 -6.51 9.44
C LEU A 112 -9.04 -7.57 10.38
N PRO A 113 -8.18 -8.36 11.06
CA PRO A 113 -8.62 -9.25 12.13
C PRO A 113 -9.47 -8.51 13.17
N TRP A 114 -10.41 -9.22 13.79
CA TRP A 114 -11.47 -8.61 14.59
C TRP A 114 -10.95 -7.62 15.65
N MET A 115 -9.91 -7.97 16.42
CA MET A 115 -9.32 -7.08 17.42
C MET A 115 -8.70 -5.81 16.82
N CYS A 116 -8.10 -5.91 15.62
CA CYS A 116 -7.44 -4.80 14.95
C CYS A 116 -8.42 -3.76 14.40
N ARG A 117 -9.70 -4.12 14.24
CA ARG A 117 -10.73 -3.19 13.75
C ARG A 117 -11.01 -2.05 14.73
N ALA A 118 -10.69 -2.25 16.00
CA ALA A 118 -10.83 -1.22 17.02
C ALA A 118 -9.74 -0.14 16.94
N TRP A 119 -8.62 -0.36 16.24
CA TRP A 119 -7.48 0.56 16.25
C TRP A 119 -7.81 1.94 15.67
N GLY A 120 -8.73 2.03 14.71
CA GLY A 120 -9.20 3.32 14.18
C GLY A 120 -10.09 4.11 15.16
N THR A 121 -10.57 3.46 16.23
CA THR A 121 -11.40 4.09 17.28
C THR A 121 -10.61 4.43 18.54
N LEU A 122 -9.37 3.93 18.65
CA LEU A 122 -8.45 4.30 19.71
C LEU A 122 -7.83 5.65 19.35
N GLU A 123 -8.57 6.74 19.58
CA GLU A 123 -8.24 8.11 19.15
C GLU A 123 -6.90 8.65 19.70
N ASP A 124 -6.19 7.94 20.59
CA ASP A 124 -5.22 8.60 21.47
C ASP A 124 -3.92 7.85 21.78
N GLN A 125 -3.42 6.98 20.90
CA GLN A 125 -2.09 6.35 21.15
C GLN A 125 -1.02 6.65 20.12
N GLY A 126 -1.32 7.28 18.98
CA GLY A 126 -0.32 7.65 17.95
C GLY A 126 0.49 6.48 17.35
N GLN A 127 0.31 5.27 17.89
CA GLN A 127 1.02 4.07 17.52
C GLN A 127 0.44 3.46 16.24
N PHE A 128 -0.86 3.57 16.01
CA PHE A 128 -1.55 2.93 14.89
C PHE A 128 -2.08 3.96 13.90
N LEU A 129 -1.71 3.79 12.62
CA LEU A 129 -2.22 4.55 11.51
C LEU A 129 -2.86 3.60 10.49
N ILE A 130 -4.17 3.69 10.29
CA ILE A 130 -4.86 2.90 9.26
C ILE A 130 -5.19 3.81 8.07
N ARG A 131 -4.88 3.34 6.86
CA ARG A 131 -5.22 3.97 5.58
C ARG A 131 -5.83 2.93 4.66
N ASN A 132 -6.85 3.33 3.90
CA ASN A 132 -7.41 2.48 2.87
C ASN A 132 -6.79 2.81 1.51
N TYR A 133 -6.63 1.81 0.66
CA TYR A 133 -6.24 1.97 -0.73
C TYR A 133 -7.22 1.26 -1.68
N GLY A 134 -7.58 1.93 -2.78
CA GLY A 134 -8.50 1.38 -3.78
C GLY A 134 -7.76 0.61 -4.87
N ALA A 135 -6.53 1.01 -5.21
CA ALA A 135 -5.68 0.35 -6.18
C ALA A 135 -4.23 0.22 -5.70
N LEU A 136 -3.45 -0.69 -6.28
CA LEU A 136 -2.04 -0.87 -5.91
C LEU A 136 -1.20 0.41 -6.09
N GLY A 137 -1.53 1.25 -7.08
CA GLY A 137 -0.84 2.53 -7.30
C GLY A 137 -1.04 3.56 -6.17
N ASP A 138 -2.06 3.40 -5.32
CA ASP A 138 -2.26 4.25 -4.15
C ASP A 138 -1.23 3.97 -3.04
N ILE A 139 -0.69 2.75 -2.98
CA ILE A 139 0.22 2.33 -1.91
C ILE A 139 1.45 3.24 -1.85
N LEU A 140 2.11 3.47 -2.99
CA LEU A 140 3.28 4.34 -3.06
C LEU A 140 2.94 5.78 -2.64
N ARG A 141 1.79 6.30 -3.10
CA ARG A 141 1.32 7.63 -2.74
C ARG A 141 1.11 7.76 -1.23
N LEU A 142 0.43 6.79 -0.62
CA LEU A 142 0.17 6.79 0.82
C LEU A 142 1.48 6.71 1.62
N VAL A 143 2.43 5.87 1.20
CA VAL A 143 3.76 5.82 1.84
C VAL A 143 4.51 7.15 1.68
N SER A 144 4.42 7.81 0.52
CA SER A 144 5.07 9.13 0.33
C SER A 144 4.50 10.21 1.25
N GLU A 145 3.21 10.17 1.55
CA GLU A 145 2.55 11.08 2.48
C GLU A 145 3.01 10.89 3.94
N ASP A 146 3.47 9.69 4.30
CA ASP A 146 4.00 9.40 5.63
C ASP A 146 5.52 9.64 5.73
N VAL A 147 6.25 9.47 4.62
CA VAL A 147 7.72 9.49 4.59
C VAL A 147 8.29 10.88 4.32
N LEU A 148 7.68 11.63 3.39
CA LEU A 148 8.22 12.90 2.92
C LEU A 148 7.98 14.02 3.95
N PRO A 149 8.95 14.94 4.14
CA PRO A 149 8.71 16.16 4.90
C PRO A 149 7.49 16.91 4.34
N LYS A 150 6.69 17.53 5.21
CA LYS A 150 5.51 18.30 4.80
C LYS A 150 5.85 19.36 3.74
N GLU A 151 7.05 19.93 3.79
CA GLU A 151 7.58 20.88 2.82
C GLU A 151 7.81 20.25 1.44
N ALA A 152 8.36 19.03 1.40
CA ALA A 152 8.57 18.28 0.16
C ALA A 152 7.24 17.89 -0.48
N GLN A 153 6.25 17.47 0.33
CA GLN A 153 4.89 17.17 -0.13
C GLN A 153 4.22 18.40 -0.76
N ARG A 154 4.39 19.58 -0.14
CA ARG A 154 3.86 20.85 -0.67
C ARG A 154 4.49 21.18 -2.02
N LEU A 155 5.80 20.96 -2.17
CA LEU A 155 6.52 21.22 -3.41
C LEU A 155 6.08 20.25 -4.53
N GLU A 156 5.97 18.95 -4.25
CA GLU A 156 5.48 17.97 -5.23
C GLU A 156 4.04 18.26 -5.65
N ALA A 157 3.17 18.61 -4.71
CA ALA A 157 1.78 18.99 -5.02
C ALA A 157 1.73 20.25 -5.89
N ALA A 158 2.60 21.23 -5.64
CA ALA A 158 2.71 22.42 -6.47
C ALA A 158 3.20 22.05 -7.89
N VAL A 159 4.26 21.26 -8.02
CA VAL A 159 4.80 20.81 -9.31
C VAL A 159 3.76 20.03 -10.12
N ARG A 160 3.01 19.10 -9.50
CA ARG A 160 1.92 18.38 -10.19
C ARG A 160 0.84 19.31 -10.73
N ARG A 161 0.47 20.36 -9.97
CA ARG A 161 -0.51 21.37 -10.43
C ARG A 161 0.02 22.16 -11.63
N PHE A 162 1.30 22.51 -11.65
CA PHE A 162 1.91 23.23 -12.77
C PHE A 162 2.07 22.33 -14.01
N SER A 163 2.44 21.06 -13.84
CA SER A 163 2.63 20.12 -14.96
C SER A 163 1.31 19.59 -15.54
N GLY A 164 0.24 19.51 -14.74
CA GLY A 164 -1.09 19.10 -15.21
C GLY A 164 -1.87 20.20 -15.93
N ALA A 165 -1.44 21.47 -15.83
CA ALA A 165 -2.10 22.61 -16.49
C ALA A 165 -1.65 22.81 -17.96
N ALA A 166 -0.76 21.98 -18.49
CA ALA A 166 -0.16 22.15 -19.82
C ALA A 166 -0.91 21.45 -20.98
N SER A 167 -2.10 20.86 -20.76
CA SER A 167 -2.82 20.12 -21.81
C SER A 167 -4.09 20.77 -22.38
N ASP A 168 -4.51 21.96 -21.93
CA ASP A 168 -5.64 22.68 -22.54
C ASP A 168 -5.14 23.70 -23.58
N GLY A 169 -4.49 23.19 -24.63
CA GLY A 169 -4.36 23.94 -25.87
C GLY A 169 -5.71 23.92 -26.60
N PRO A 170 -6.23 25.06 -27.09
CA PRO A 170 -7.49 25.07 -27.84
C PRO A 170 -7.35 24.20 -29.09
N SER A 171 -8.13 23.12 -29.15
CA SER A 171 -8.19 22.20 -30.29
C SER A 171 -8.64 22.98 -31.54
N PRO A 172 -7.80 23.14 -32.57
CA PRO A 172 -8.18 23.83 -33.79
C PRO A 172 -8.74 22.78 -34.75
N ASN A 173 -9.98 22.33 -34.52
CA ASN A 173 -10.86 21.75 -35.55
C ASN A 173 -12.18 21.31 -34.91
N SER A 174 -13.14 22.24 -34.88
CA SER A 174 -14.56 21.89 -34.74
C SER A 174 -15.20 21.83 -36.12
N PRO A 175 -15.53 20.65 -36.66
CA PRO A 175 -16.47 20.56 -37.76
C PRO A 175 -17.91 20.64 -37.24
N VAL A 176 -18.65 21.58 -37.81
CA VAL A 176 -20.11 21.69 -37.80
C VAL A 176 -20.72 20.43 -38.42
N GLY A 177 -21.74 19.82 -37.80
CA GLY A 177 -22.59 18.87 -38.53
C GLY A 177 -23.51 17.95 -37.73
N CYS A 178 -24.81 18.24 -37.82
CA CYS A 178 -25.98 17.33 -37.82
C CYS A 178 -26.24 16.39 -36.63
N GLN A 179 -27.29 16.71 -35.88
CA GLN A 179 -28.07 15.75 -35.09
C GLN A 179 -28.95 14.85 -35.98
N PRO A 180 -29.14 13.59 -35.60
CA PRO A 180 -30.45 12.96 -35.68
C PRO A 180 -30.89 12.42 -34.32
N GLY A 181 -32.17 12.63 -34.01
CA GLY A 181 -32.81 12.17 -32.78
C GLY A 181 -32.92 10.65 -32.69
N ALA A 182 -32.87 10.13 -31.46
CA ALA A 182 -33.19 8.75 -31.14
C ALA A 182 -34.10 8.71 -29.90
N GLN A 183 -35.07 7.81 -29.99
CA GLN A 183 -36.27 7.68 -29.18
C GLN A 183 -36.00 7.19 -27.75
N GLN A 184 -36.74 7.73 -26.79
CA GLN A 184 -36.80 7.23 -25.42
C GLN A 184 -37.63 5.94 -25.37
N GLY A 185 -36.96 4.80 -25.16
CA GLY A 185 -37.61 3.53 -24.80
C GLY A 185 -37.89 3.47 -23.30
N ALA A 186 -39.12 3.15 -22.93
CA ALA A 186 -39.54 2.97 -21.53
C ALA A 186 -38.86 1.75 -20.87
N PRO A 187 -38.55 1.81 -19.56
CA PRO A 187 -37.96 0.69 -18.84
C PRO A 187 -38.97 -0.45 -18.58
N PRO A 188 -38.54 -1.73 -18.58
CA PRO A 188 -39.41 -2.87 -18.30
C PRO A 188 -39.82 -2.93 -16.81
N PRO A 189 -40.98 -3.52 -16.50
CA PRO A 189 -41.46 -3.65 -15.13
C PRO A 189 -40.61 -4.63 -14.32
N GLN A 190 -40.31 -4.26 -13.07
CA GLN A 190 -39.57 -5.11 -12.14
C GLN A 190 -40.45 -6.23 -11.56
N PRO A 191 -39.89 -7.44 -11.35
CA PRO A 191 -40.61 -8.54 -10.73
C PRO A 191 -40.91 -8.26 -9.26
N ARG A 192 -42.15 -8.52 -8.84
CA ARG A 192 -42.56 -8.54 -7.43
C ARG A 192 -41.98 -9.80 -6.77
N LEU A 193 -41.11 -9.60 -5.79
CA LEU A 193 -40.73 -10.64 -4.85
C LEU A 193 -41.88 -10.82 -3.84
N TYR A 194 -42.35 -12.06 -3.72
CA TYR A 194 -43.18 -12.53 -2.60
C TYR A 194 -42.28 -12.98 -1.45
#